data_AF-A0A1I3ULU1-F1
#
_entry.id   AF-A0A1I3ULU1-F1
#
_cell.length_a   1.000
_cell.length_b   1.000
_cell.length_c   1.000
_cell.angle_alpha   90.00
_cell.angle_beta   90.00
_cell.angle_gamma   90.00
#
_symmetry.space_group_name_H-M   'P 1'
#
loop_
_entity.id
_entity.type
_entity.pdbx_description
1 polymer ?
#
loop_
_entity_poly.entity_id
_entity_poly.type
_entity_poly.pdbx_seq_one_letter_code
_entity_poly.pdbx_strand_id
1 'polypeptide(L)'
;MTESWLTDITAWVAGNPGWLTFALFATALTESLAIAGILVPGVALLFALAMLAGTSGMGLAEILIWAGCGAVAGDTASFALGRLLQGRLHSVWPLSRYPRLLNRGERFFRSHGGKSVVIGRFVGPVRPVMPLVAGAFHMPWPRFLAFNLLSAAGWALVYVLPGFAVGSAMTSEIKPPPHFYPVLAVAGAVLLVTYVFTLRLRLGLGEGSRLYRWLEQRMANYDATHRFWRLYTNERPSRRGEFPLPSLILAVVCLALFAVLAQLAALSPELASLNALTREWFGLLRQPLFDAPMVAITMLGDTAILLAAATLAVITLAFRGYYAAARHIAAAAILTTASVALLKAGIDLNRPDAVAAAPESGAFPSGHTAGITVVVTLAASFIAAESRKTQRWPSYLAWSLPLIPIALSRLYLGVHWLTDVLGGLLLGLAITGLIRASYSRYDRVPLKPDGFSWLALAVWLVFVAVYFGEYWQANLAAYRPA
;
A
#
# COMPACT_ATOMS: atom_id res chain seq x y z
N MET A 1 -10.82 -17.85 30.99
CA MET A 1 -10.58 -16.79 31.99
C MET A 1 -10.97 -15.39 31.47
N THR A 2 -11.85 -15.23 30.47
CA THR A 2 -11.54 -14.20 29.45
C THR A 2 -12.60 -13.19 29.04
N GLU A 3 -13.83 -13.19 29.58
CA GLU A 3 -14.81 -12.12 29.24
C GLU A 3 -15.16 -11.19 30.41
N SER A 4 -15.27 -11.68 31.64
CA SER A 4 -15.70 -10.87 32.80
C SER A 4 -14.79 -9.67 33.06
N TRP A 5 -13.47 -9.86 33.02
CA TRP A 5 -12.49 -8.82 33.31
C TRP A 5 -12.52 -7.65 32.31
N LEU A 6 -12.86 -7.89 31.04
CA LEU A 6 -12.98 -6.83 30.04
C LEU A 6 -14.23 -5.98 30.30
N THR A 7 -15.34 -6.61 30.64
CA THR A 7 -16.56 -5.92 31.08
C THR A 7 -16.32 -5.10 32.34
N ASP A 8 -15.59 -5.63 33.32
CA ASP A 8 -15.31 -4.94 34.58
C ASP A 8 -14.40 -3.71 34.36
N ILE A 9 -13.36 -3.86 33.53
CA ILE A 9 -12.46 -2.76 33.18
C ILE A 9 -13.19 -1.70 32.34
N THR A 10 -13.99 -2.10 31.36
CA THR A 10 -14.73 -1.15 30.51
C THR A 10 -15.78 -0.38 31.32
N ALA A 11 -16.49 -1.03 32.24
CA ALA A 11 -17.41 -0.38 33.16
C ALA A 11 -16.70 0.57 34.14
N TRP A 12 -15.53 0.17 34.68
CA TRP A 12 -14.74 1.03 35.55
C TRP A 12 -14.21 2.27 34.82
N VAL A 13 -13.76 2.12 33.58
CA VAL A 13 -13.28 3.23 32.75
C VAL A 13 -14.43 4.16 32.32
N ALA A 14 -15.61 3.61 32.01
CA ALA A 14 -16.79 4.43 31.74
C ALA A 14 -17.17 5.32 32.94
N GLY A 15 -16.99 4.82 34.17
CA GLY A 15 -17.16 5.60 35.40
C GLY A 15 -16.00 6.55 35.73
N ASN A 16 -14.83 6.38 35.09
CA ASN A 16 -13.59 7.07 35.43
C ASN A 16 -12.77 7.50 34.18
N PRO A 17 -13.33 8.32 33.27
CA PRO A 17 -12.70 8.64 31.99
C PRO A 17 -11.33 9.32 32.13
N GLY A 18 -11.11 10.08 33.22
CA GLY A 18 -9.85 10.77 33.50
C GLY A 18 -8.64 9.84 33.69
N TRP A 19 -8.85 8.61 34.18
CA TRP A 19 -7.76 7.64 34.32
C TRP A 19 -7.32 7.06 32.99
N LEU A 20 -8.23 6.94 32.02
CA LEU A 20 -7.89 6.47 30.68
C LEU A 20 -7.11 7.53 29.90
N THR A 21 -7.55 8.79 29.96
CA THR A 21 -6.83 9.90 29.32
C THR A 21 -5.44 10.09 29.93
N PHE A 22 -5.32 9.93 31.25
CA PHE A 22 -4.03 9.89 31.93
C PHE A 22 -3.17 8.69 31.48
N ALA A 23 -3.74 7.49 31.36
CA ALA A 23 -3.01 6.31 30.89
C ALA A 23 -2.53 6.48 29.43
N LEU A 24 -3.34 7.08 28.55
CA LEU A 24 -2.97 7.43 27.18
C LEU A 24 -1.81 8.43 27.15
N PHE A 25 -1.92 9.50 27.95
CA PHE A 25 -0.86 10.49 28.10
C PHE A 25 0.44 9.86 28.62
N ALA A 26 0.37 9.09 29.71
CA ALA A 26 1.52 8.45 30.34
C ALA A 26 2.17 7.44 29.39
N THR A 27 1.37 6.64 28.68
CA THR A 27 1.92 5.68 27.71
C THR A 27 2.59 6.39 26.54
N ALA A 28 1.95 7.42 25.95
CA ALA A 28 2.53 8.20 24.86
C ALA A 28 3.81 8.94 25.29
N LEU A 29 3.85 9.45 26.53
CA LEU A 29 5.02 10.07 27.14
C LEU A 29 6.15 9.07 27.29
N THR A 30 5.88 7.91 27.88
CA THR A 30 6.89 6.88 28.14
C THR A 30 7.46 6.34 26.82
N GLU A 31 6.60 6.13 25.84
CA GLU A 31 6.97 5.67 24.51
C GLU A 31 7.81 6.70 23.73
N SER A 32 7.59 8.00 23.98
CA SER A 32 8.33 9.09 23.34
C SER A 32 9.55 9.54 24.15
N LEU A 33 9.72 9.02 25.37
CA LEU A 33 10.91 9.25 26.18
C LEU A 33 12.07 8.41 25.64
N ALA A 34 13.26 9.02 25.57
CA ALA A 34 14.47 8.33 25.21
C ALA A 34 14.68 7.10 26.11
N ILE A 35 14.97 5.95 25.51
CA ILE A 35 15.26 4.66 26.16
C ILE A 35 14.04 3.97 26.80
N ALA A 36 13.10 4.72 27.41
CA ALA A 36 11.92 4.10 28.02
C ALA A 36 11.00 3.45 26.96
N GLY A 37 10.84 4.07 25.79
CA GLY A 37 10.13 3.49 24.65
C GLY A 37 10.82 2.27 24.00
N ILE A 38 12.01 1.87 24.46
CA ILE A 38 12.66 0.60 24.04
C ILE A 38 12.24 -0.55 24.97
N LEU A 39 11.91 -0.26 26.22
CA LEU A 39 11.58 -1.25 27.25
C LEU A 39 10.09 -1.56 27.31
N VAL A 40 9.25 -0.55 27.11
CA VAL A 40 7.80 -0.69 27.18
C VAL A 40 7.26 -0.89 25.77
N PRO A 41 6.41 -1.89 25.50
CA PRO A 41 5.73 -2.05 24.21
C PRO A 41 4.62 -1.00 24.05
N GLY A 42 5.00 0.28 23.99
CA GLY A 42 4.05 1.39 24.07
C GLY A 42 3.06 1.42 22.92
N VAL A 43 3.44 0.98 21.71
CA VAL A 43 2.52 0.88 20.56
C VAL A 43 1.36 -0.07 20.83
N ALA A 44 1.63 -1.25 21.40
CA ALA A 44 0.59 -2.22 21.70
C ALA A 44 -0.33 -1.73 22.83
N LEU A 45 0.27 -1.08 23.84
CA LEU A 45 -0.49 -0.51 24.95
C LEU A 45 -1.36 0.68 24.51
N LEU A 46 -0.83 1.58 23.67
CA LEU A 46 -1.60 2.68 23.07
C LEU A 46 -2.77 2.18 22.24
N PHE A 47 -2.55 1.12 21.44
CA PHE A 47 -3.62 0.50 20.67
C PHE A 47 -4.71 -0.04 21.59
N ALA A 48 -4.34 -0.78 22.64
CA ALA A 48 -5.30 -1.32 23.60
C ALA A 48 -6.08 -0.22 24.35
N LEU A 49 -5.40 0.84 24.79
CA LEU A 49 -6.04 1.98 25.47
C LEU A 49 -6.95 2.76 24.52
N ALA A 50 -6.55 2.96 23.26
CA ALA A 50 -7.37 3.63 22.25
C ALA A 50 -8.61 2.78 21.89
N MET A 51 -8.46 1.46 21.79
CA MET A 51 -9.58 0.53 21.60
C MET A 51 -10.56 0.60 22.78
N LEU A 52 -10.05 0.58 24.00
CA LEU A 52 -10.87 0.71 25.19
C LEU A 52 -11.61 2.05 25.21
N ALA A 53 -10.94 3.14 24.84
CA ALA A 53 -11.55 4.47 24.72
C ALA A 53 -12.66 4.53 23.66
N GLY A 54 -12.49 3.81 22.55
CA GLY A 54 -13.53 3.64 21.52
C GLY A 54 -14.74 2.87 22.03
N THR A 55 -14.52 1.84 22.87
CA THR A 55 -15.63 1.10 23.50
C THR A 55 -16.37 1.89 24.58
N SER A 56 -15.68 2.79 25.30
CA SER A 56 -16.31 3.58 26.37
C SER A 56 -17.04 4.83 25.87
N GLY A 57 -17.07 5.08 24.56
CA GLY A 57 -17.76 6.23 23.96
C GLY A 57 -17.03 7.58 24.09
N MET A 58 -15.72 7.59 24.36
CA MET A 58 -14.95 8.84 24.39
C MET A 58 -14.84 9.49 23.01
N GLY A 59 -14.78 10.82 22.98
CA GLY A 59 -14.60 11.55 21.73
C GLY A 59 -13.21 11.33 21.13
N LEU A 60 -13.13 11.06 19.83
CA LEU A 60 -11.86 10.88 19.11
C LEU A 60 -10.89 12.05 19.32
N ALA A 61 -11.40 13.28 19.30
CA ALA A 61 -10.60 14.49 19.47
C ALA A 61 -9.88 14.53 20.83
N GLU A 62 -10.56 14.12 21.90
CA GLU A 62 -10.01 14.12 23.25
C GLU A 62 -8.82 13.16 23.38
N ILE A 63 -8.99 11.95 22.85
CA ILE A 63 -7.96 10.89 22.88
C ILE A 63 -6.74 11.32 22.06
N LEU A 64 -6.95 11.89 20.87
CA LEU A 64 -5.87 12.40 20.02
C LEU A 64 -5.10 13.54 20.69
N ILE A 65 -5.79 14.44 21.39
CA ILE A 65 -5.15 15.54 22.12
C ILE A 65 -4.30 14.99 23.26
N TRP A 66 -4.82 14.10 24.10
CA TRP A 66 -4.07 13.56 25.25
C TRP A 66 -2.87 12.71 24.83
N ALA A 67 -3.04 11.84 23.83
CA ALA A 67 -1.94 11.06 23.26
C ALA A 67 -0.89 11.98 22.60
N GLY A 68 -1.33 13.00 21.86
CA GLY A 68 -0.47 14.01 21.26
C GLY A 68 0.33 14.81 22.30
N CYS A 69 -0.33 15.28 23.37
CA CYS A 69 0.30 15.99 24.48
C CYS A 69 1.36 15.14 25.19
N GLY A 70 1.06 13.86 25.46
CA GLY A 70 2.03 12.93 26.05
C GLY A 70 3.24 12.73 25.16
N ALA A 71 3.01 12.52 23.86
CA ALA A 71 4.05 12.43 22.86
C ALA A 71 4.94 13.68 22.81
N VAL A 72 4.35 14.88 22.75
CA VAL A 72 5.07 16.15 22.74
C VAL A 72 5.90 16.32 24.01
N ALA A 73 5.33 16.01 25.18
CA ALA A 73 6.02 16.10 26.46
C ALA A 73 7.23 15.16 26.53
N GLY A 74 7.08 13.89 26.14
CA GLY A 74 8.14 12.90 26.14
C GLY A 74 9.31 13.27 25.22
N ASP A 75 9.02 13.74 24.01
CA ASP A 75 10.05 14.20 23.08
C ASP A 75 10.74 15.47 23.56
N THR A 76 9.99 16.39 24.18
CA THR A 76 10.53 17.63 24.74
C THR A 76 11.46 17.34 25.91
N ALA A 77 11.10 16.40 26.79
CA ALA A 77 11.96 15.93 27.87
C ALA A 77 13.24 15.27 27.31
N SER A 78 13.10 14.44 26.28
CA SER A 78 14.23 13.80 25.60
C SER A 78 15.16 14.83 24.93
N PHE A 79 14.59 15.86 24.31
CA PHE A 79 15.34 16.98 23.73
C PHE A 79 16.08 17.79 24.79
N ALA A 80 15.41 18.12 25.90
CA ALA A 80 16.04 18.82 27.02
C ALA A 80 17.21 18.00 27.58
N LEU A 81 17.01 16.69 27.79
CA LEU A 81 18.06 15.77 28.22
C LEU A 81 19.23 15.76 27.25
N GLY A 82 18.97 15.69 25.94
CA GLY A 82 19.99 15.74 24.90
C GLY A 82 20.81 17.03 24.94
N ARG A 83 20.14 18.15 25.19
CA ARG A 83 20.76 19.47 25.31
C ARG A 83 21.53 19.67 26.62
N LEU A 84 21.18 18.95 27.69
CA LEU A 84 21.94 18.93 28.95
C LEU A 84 23.20 18.06 28.83
N LEU A 85 23.11 16.93 28.13
CA LEU A 85 24.20 15.95 28.00
C LEU A 85 25.25 16.28 26.93
N GLN A 86 25.11 17.40 26.20
CA GLN A 86 26.04 17.98 25.19
C GLN A 86 27.31 17.15 24.88
N GLY A 87 27.30 16.41 23.78
CA GLY A 87 28.48 15.64 23.32
C GLY A 87 28.86 14.42 24.17
N ARG A 88 28.21 14.17 25.31
CA ARG A 88 28.44 13.03 26.22
C ARG A 88 27.41 11.92 26.09
N LEU A 89 26.57 11.94 25.05
CA LEU A 89 25.54 10.92 24.81
C LEU A 89 26.10 9.48 24.82
N HIS A 90 27.31 9.29 24.29
CA HIS A 90 27.96 7.98 24.21
C HIS A 90 28.55 7.49 25.54
N SER A 91 28.75 8.38 26.51
CA SER A 91 29.36 8.05 27.81
C SER A 91 28.36 7.86 28.95
N VAL A 92 27.08 8.21 28.75
CA VAL A 92 26.06 8.15 29.81
C VAL A 92 25.28 6.85 29.73
N TRP A 93 25.16 6.15 30.85
CA TRP A 93 24.28 4.98 30.97
C TRP A 93 22.81 5.43 31.02
N PRO A 94 21.85 4.76 30.34
CA PRO A 94 21.95 3.53 29.53
C PRO A 94 22.36 3.71 28.06
N LEU A 95 22.48 4.95 27.57
CA LEU A 95 22.75 5.27 26.15
C LEU A 95 24.06 4.68 25.63
N SER A 96 25.07 4.60 26.49
CA SER A 96 26.36 3.95 26.21
C SER A 96 26.24 2.47 25.83
N ARG A 97 25.15 1.77 26.17
CA ARG A 97 24.88 0.37 25.75
C ARG A 97 24.39 0.27 24.30
N TYR A 98 23.95 1.36 23.69
CA TYR A 98 23.35 1.37 22.34
C TYR A 98 24.08 2.32 21.35
N PRO A 99 25.42 2.24 21.19
CA PRO A 99 26.20 3.18 20.37
C PRO A 99 25.81 3.13 18.89
N ARG A 100 25.38 1.95 18.39
CA ARG A 100 24.92 1.79 17.00
C ARG A 100 23.65 2.61 16.72
N LEU A 101 22.75 2.74 17.70
CA LEU A 101 21.48 3.45 17.57
C LEU A 101 21.72 4.97 17.52
N LEU A 102 22.53 5.46 18.44
CA LEU A 102 23.01 6.85 18.48
C LEU A 102 23.70 7.23 17.18
N ASN A 103 24.69 6.43 16.74
CA ASN A 103 25.41 6.71 15.49
C ASN A 103 24.50 6.73 14.25
N ARG A 104 23.46 5.89 14.20
CA ARG A 104 22.45 5.96 13.13
C ARG A 104 21.65 7.25 13.23
N GLY A 105 21.25 7.63 14.43
CA GLY A 105 20.50 8.85 14.68
C GLY A 105 21.26 10.13 14.35
N GLU A 106 22.52 10.23 14.76
CA GLU A 106 23.40 11.35 14.42
C GLU A 106 23.61 11.47 12.92
N ARG A 107 23.88 10.37 12.21
CA ARG A 107 23.99 10.38 10.74
C ARG A 107 22.69 10.81 10.09
N PHE A 108 21.55 10.36 10.61
CA PHE A 108 20.24 10.73 10.10
C PHE A 108 19.94 12.22 10.33
N PHE A 109 20.26 12.74 11.52
CA PHE A 109 20.13 14.16 11.86
C PHE A 109 21.06 15.04 11.01
N ARG A 110 22.34 14.64 10.82
CA ARG A 110 23.29 15.35 9.95
C ARG A 110 22.83 15.43 8.49
N SER A 111 22.14 14.42 7.99
CA SER A 111 21.67 14.38 6.60
C SER A 111 20.33 15.11 6.37
N HIS A 112 19.44 15.15 7.36
CA HIS A 112 18.07 15.68 7.19
C HIS A 112 17.74 16.90 8.07
N GLY A 113 18.64 17.30 8.98
CA GLY A 113 18.45 18.43 9.89
C GLY A 113 17.15 18.31 10.69
N GLY A 114 16.41 19.41 10.86
CA GLY A 114 15.13 19.41 11.61
C GLY A 114 14.06 18.47 11.06
N LYS A 115 14.10 18.11 9.75
CA LYS A 115 13.16 17.13 9.16
C LYS A 115 13.32 15.74 9.77
N SER A 116 14.48 15.45 10.34
CA SER A 116 14.74 14.17 11.01
C SER A 116 13.85 13.94 12.24
N VAL A 117 13.40 15.00 12.92
CA VAL A 117 12.46 14.89 14.06
C VAL A 117 11.11 14.36 13.59
N VAL A 118 10.62 14.85 12.45
CA VAL A 118 9.35 14.40 11.86
C VAL A 118 9.48 13.00 11.27
N ILE A 119 10.46 12.79 10.39
CA ILE A 119 10.60 11.53 9.65
C ILE A 119 11.02 10.41 10.61
N GLY A 120 11.94 10.69 11.51
CA GLY A 120 12.48 9.69 12.43
C GLY A 120 11.43 9.13 13.39
N ARG A 121 10.35 9.86 13.66
CA ARG A 121 9.22 9.38 14.47
C ARG A 121 8.53 8.16 13.88
N PHE A 122 8.56 8.00 12.56
CA PHE A 122 7.94 6.87 11.85
C PHE A 122 8.96 5.77 11.49
N VAL A 123 10.23 5.94 11.83
CA VAL A 123 11.30 4.98 11.54
C VAL A 123 11.71 4.28 12.84
N GLY A 124 11.15 3.09 13.08
CA GLY A 124 11.22 2.35 14.34
C GLY A 124 12.57 2.36 15.07
N PRO A 125 13.70 1.99 14.42
CA PRO A 125 14.98 1.94 15.11
C PRO A 125 15.53 3.31 15.57
N VAL A 126 15.24 4.41 14.88
CA VAL A 126 15.83 5.72 15.22
C VAL A 126 14.90 6.61 16.04
N ARG A 127 13.61 6.29 16.09
CA ARG A 127 12.55 7.06 16.75
C ARG A 127 12.90 7.52 18.17
N PRO A 128 13.27 6.64 19.12
CA PRO A 128 13.45 7.04 20.53
C PRO A 128 14.65 7.97 20.75
N VAL A 129 15.52 8.12 19.76
CA VAL A 129 16.80 8.82 19.89
C VAL A 129 16.81 10.14 19.14
N MET A 130 15.81 10.44 18.29
CA MET A 130 15.84 11.63 17.43
C MET A 130 15.69 12.94 18.19
N PRO A 131 14.72 13.09 19.11
CA PRO A 131 14.63 14.30 19.93
C PRO A 131 15.89 14.52 20.76
N LEU A 132 16.42 13.44 21.32
CA LEU A 132 17.66 13.43 22.11
C LEU A 132 18.87 13.91 21.29
N VAL A 133 19.06 13.37 20.08
CA VAL A 133 20.11 13.81 19.16
C VAL A 133 19.91 15.27 18.73
N ALA A 134 18.68 15.69 18.45
CA ALA A 134 18.38 17.07 18.08
C ALA A 134 18.77 18.06 19.20
N GLY A 135 18.55 17.68 20.46
CA GLY A 135 18.98 18.45 21.64
C GLY A 135 20.49 18.53 21.77
N ALA A 136 21.19 17.41 21.62
CA ALA A 136 22.66 17.37 21.71
C ALA A 136 23.37 18.14 20.58
N PHE A 137 22.71 18.31 19.44
CA PHE A 137 23.19 19.13 18.32
C PHE A 137 22.74 20.60 18.41
N HIS A 138 22.25 21.04 19.58
CA HIS A 138 21.87 22.44 19.86
C HIS A 138 20.84 23.04 18.88
N MET A 139 19.87 22.24 18.43
CA MET A 139 18.77 22.75 17.64
C MET A 139 17.99 23.84 18.42
N PRO A 140 17.59 24.96 17.80
CA PRO A 140 16.87 26.02 18.50
C PRO A 140 15.48 25.55 18.97
N TRP A 141 15.09 25.94 20.19
CA TRP A 141 13.85 25.52 20.86
C TRP A 141 12.58 25.71 20.00
N PRO A 142 12.33 26.88 19.38
CA PRO A 142 11.10 27.10 18.61
C PRO A 142 11.01 26.17 17.39
N ARG A 143 12.16 25.92 16.76
CA ARG A 143 12.24 25.05 15.59
C ARG A 143 11.97 23.59 15.98
N PHE A 144 12.55 23.14 17.10
CA PHE A 144 12.28 21.80 17.61
C PHE A 144 10.80 21.63 17.94
N LEU A 145 10.22 22.57 18.69
CA LEU A 145 8.82 22.48 19.12
C LEU A 145 7.85 22.46 17.93
N ALA A 146 8.10 23.27 16.89
CA ALA A 146 7.27 23.27 15.68
C ALA A 146 7.29 21.91 14.96
N PHE A 147 8.47 21.30 14.79
CA PHE A 147 8.57 19.96 14.20
C PHE A 147 8.00 18.88 15.11
N ASN A 148 8.19 19.01 16.42
CA ASN A 148 7.66 18.08 17.41
C ASN A 148 6.13 18.05 17.37
N LEU A 149 5.47 19.22 17.45
CA LEU A 149 4.01 19.36 17.37
C LEU A 149 3.44 18.76 16.09
N LEU A 150 4.03 19.10 14.93
CA LEU A 150 3.58 18.56 13.65
C LEU A 150 3.72 17.03 13.59
N SER A 151 4.86 16.52 14.06
CA SER A 151 5.12 15.08 14.08
C SER A 151 4.20 14.33 15.06
N ALA A 152 3.92 14.92 16.22
CA ALA A 152 3.09 14.32 17.27
C ALA A 152 1.63 14.24 16.83
N ALA A 153 1.12 15.25 16.13
CA ALA A 153 -0.22 15.23 15.55
C ALA A 153 -0.38 14.10 14.52
N GLY A 154 0.56 13.99 13.57
CA GLY A 154 0.55 12.91 12.57
C GLY A 154 0.72 11.53 13.21
N TRP A 155 1.57 11.41 14.22
CA TRP A 155 1.79 10.17 14.94
C TRP A 155 0.58 9.73 15.76
N ALA A 156 -0.07 10.66 16.49
CA ALA A 156 -1.28 10.35 17.25
C ALA A 156 -2.36 9.80 16.30
N LEU A 157 -2.54 10.42 15.13
CA LEU A 157 -3.49 9.93 14.12
C LEU A 157 -3.17 8.50 13.66
N VAL A 158 -1.91 8.21 13.33
CA VAL A 158 -1.53 6.89 12.82
C VAL A 158 -1.63 5.78 13.87
N TYR A 159 -1.30 6.06 15.12
CA TYR A 159 -1.19 5.04 16.17
C TYR A 159 -2.45 4.89 17.04
N VAL A 160 -3.23 5.95 17.22
CA VAL A 160 -4.45 5.93 18.05
C VAL A 160 -5.68 5.57 17.22
N LEU A 161 -5.79 6.09 16.00
CA LEU A 161 -7.00 5.94 15.18
C LEU A 161 -7.36 4.49 14.87
N PRO A 162 -6.42 3.57 14.53
CA PRO A 162 -6.76 2.16 14.33
C PRO A 162 -7.33 1.50 15.59
N GLY A 163 -6.76 1.79 16.76
CA GLY A 163 -7.26 1.26 18.03
C GLY A 163 -8.65 1.79 18.33
N PHE A 164 -8.83 3.12 18.27
CA PHE A 164 -10.13 3.76 18.49
C PHE A 164 -11.20 3.26 17.53
N ALA A 165 -10.88 3.13 16.24
CA ALA A 165 -11.81 2.63 15.24
C ALA A 165 -12.26 1.20 15.55
N VAL A 166 -11.34 0.31 15.93
CA VAL A 166 -11.68 -1.05 16.38
C VAL A 166 -12.58 -1.01 17.62
N GLY A 167 -12.24 -0.18 18.61
CA GLY A 167 -13.07 0.00 19.80
C GLY A 167 -14.49 0.47 19.51
N SER A 168 -14.63 1.52 18.70
CA SER A 168 -15.92 2.05 18.29
C SER A 168 -16.73 1.07 17.43
N ALA A 169 -16.04 0.23 16.65
CA ALA A 169 -16.68 -0.82 15.86
C ALA A 169 -17.20 -1.96 16.75
N MET A 170 -16.54 -2.25 17.87
CA MET A 170 -16.97 -3.29 18.81
C MET A 170 -18.24 -2.91 19.59
N THR A 171 -18.48 -1.61 19.84
CA THR A 171 -19.69 -1.11 20.51
C THR A 171 -20.78 -0.64 19.56
N SER A 172 -20.48 -0.52 18.27
CA SER A 172 -21.51 -0.28 17.28
C SER A 172 -22.50 -1.45 17.26
N GLU A 173 -23.81 -1.16 17.23
CA GLU A 173 -24.87 -2.17 17.06
C GLU A 173 -24.76 -2.94 15.73
N ILE A 174 -23.91 -2.42 14.83
CA ILE A 174 -23.51 -3.03 13.58
C ILE A 174 -22.46 -4.11 13.89
N LYS A 175 -22.91 -5.29 14.34
CA LYS A 175 -22.02 -6.46 14.50
C LYS A 175 -21.58 -6.95 13.13
N PRO A 176 -20.30 -6.84 12.73
CA PRO A 176 -19.83 -7.51 11.52
C PRO A 176 -20.11 -9.01 11.64
N PRO A 177 -20.42 -9.69 10.54
CA PRO A 177 -20.70 -11.12 10.58
C PRO A 177 -19.56 -11.88 11.25
N PRO A 178 -19.85 -13.03 11.88
CA PRO A 178 -18.86 -13.84 12.61
C PRO A 178 -17.63 -14.24 11.78
N HIS A 179 -17.66 -14.10 10.45
CA HIS A 179 -16.58 -14.46 9.53
C HIS A 179 -15.89 -13.27 8.84
N PHE A 180 -16.17 -12.03 9.24
CA PHE A 180 -15.63 -10.83 8.59
C PHE A 180 -14.10 -10.72 8.63
N TYR A 181 -13.54 -10.67 9.83
CA TYR A 181 -12.09 -10.57 10.03
C TYR A 181 -11.28 -11.77 9.49
N PRO A 182 -11.67 -13.04 9.74
CA PRO A 182 -10.86 -14.16 9.30
C PRO A 182 -10.75 -14.23 7.78
N VAL A 183 -11.76 -13.78 7.04
CA VAL A 183 -11.77 -14.00 5.59
C VAL A 183 -11.36 -12.76 4.80
N LEU A 184 -11.46 -11.54 5.35
CA LEU A 184 -10.63 -10.43 4.87
C LEU A 184 -9.13 -10.80 4.96
N ALA A 185 -8.74 -11.47 6.04
CA ALA A 185 -7.39 -11.98 6.22
C ALA A 185 -7.03 -13.09 5.22
N VAL A 186 -7.92 -14.06 4.95
CA VAL A 186 -7.69 -15.13 3.96
C VAL A 186 -7.63 -14.57 2.54
N ALA A 187 -8.56 -13.71 2.13
CA ALA A 187 -8.56 -13.13 0.79
C ALA A 187 -7.33 -12.23 0.57
N GLY A 188 -6.95 -11.43 1.58
CA GLY A 188 -5.70 -10.68 1.59
C GLY A 188 -4.47 -11.59 1.53
N ALA A 189 -4.47 -12.70 2.26
CA ALA A 189 -3.38 -13.68 2.24
C ALA A 189 -3.26 -14.40 0.90
N VAL A 190 -4.37 -14.81 0.26
CA VAL A 190 -4.36 -15.45 -1.06
C VAL A 190 -3.84 -14.49 -2.13
N LEU A 191 -4.29 -13.23 -2.12
CA LEU A 191 -3.77 -12.20 -3.01
C LEU A 191 -2.28 -11.93 -2.75
N LEU A 192 -1.88 -11.83 -1.49
CA LEU A 192 -0.49 -11.64 -1.10
C LEU A 192 0.39 -12.83 -1.51
N VAL A 193 -0.06 -14.07 -1.31
CA VAL A 193 0.66 -15.29 -1.68
C VAL A 193 0.79 -15.38 -3.19
N THR A 194 -0.28 -15.16 -3.94
CA THR A 194 -0.25 -15.17 -5.42
C THR A 194 0.71 -14.09 -5.94
N TYR A 195 0.66 -12.89 -5.35
CA TYR A 195 1.56 -11.79 -5.68
C TYR A 195 3.02 -12.11 -5.31
N VAL A 196 3.28 -12.60 -4.10
CA VAL A 196 4.63 -12.95 -3.63
C VAL A 196 5.20 -14.13 -4.40
N PHE A 197 4.39 -15.12 -4.77
CA PHE A 197 4.78 -16.29 -5.56
C PHE A 197 5.22 -15.87 -6.97
N THR A 198 4.39 -15.09 -7.68
CA THR A 198 4.73 -14.57 -9.01
C THR A 198 5.95 -13.65 -8.95
N LEU A 199 6.12 -12.88 -7.87
CA LEU A 199 7.28 -12.03 -7.64
C LEU A 199 8.55 -12.83 -7.26
N ARG A 200 8.42 -13.96 -6.54
CA ARG A 200 9.51 -14.92 -6.26
C ARG A 200 9.98 -15.64 -7.52
N LEU A 201 9.06 -16.05 -8.40
CA LEU A 201 9.41 -16.60 -9.71
C LEU A 201 10.26 -15.61 -10.51
N ARG A 202 9.87 -14.34 -10.53
CA ARG A 202 10.65 -13.25 -11.16
C ARG A 202 12.06 -13.11 -10.57
N LEU A 203 12.23 -13.32 -9.27
CA LEU A 203 13.52 -13.22 -8.56
C LEU A 203 14.41 -14.44 -8.80
N GLY A 204 13.83 -15.63 -8.93
CA GLY A 204 14.55 -16.86 -9.29
C GLY A 204 15.18 -16.83 -10.70
N LEU A 205 14.81 -15.83 -11.51
CA LEU A 205 15.20 -15.66 -12.90
C LEU A 205 16.11 -14.43 -13.15
N GLY A 206 16.64 -13.82 -12.10
CA GLY A 206 17.57 -12.68 -12.21
C GLY A 206 18.95 -13.05 -12.79
N GLU A 207 19.79 -12.04 -13.03
CA GLU A 207 21.15 -12.11 -13.63
C GLU A 207 22.05 -13.24 -13.07
N GLY A 208 21.88 -13.65 -11.81
CA GLY A 208 22.69 -14.70 -11.16
C GLY A 208 22.13 -16.12 -11.28
N SER A 209 20.92 -16.30 -11.78
CA SER A 209 20.24 -17.60 -11.79
C SER A 209 20.89 -18.58 -12.77
N ARG A 210 20.87 -19.87 -12.43
CA ARG A 210 21.38 -20.94 -13.31
C ARG A 210 20.60 -20.98 -14.62
N LEU A 211 19.28 -20.74 -14.56
CA LEU A 211 18.42 -20.71 -15.75
C LEU A 211 18.74 -19.52 -16.66
N TYR A 212 18.92 -18.31 -16.12
CA TYR A 212 19.31 -17.13 -16.91
C TYR A 212 20.62 -17.36 -17.64
N ARG A 213 21.66 -17.84 -16.95
CA ARG A 213 22.97 -18.14 -17.56
C ARG A 213 22.94 -19.28 -18.55
N TRP A 214 22.19 -20.34 -18.26
CA TRP A 214 22.01 -21.46 -19.19
C TRP A 214 21.28 -21.03 -20.46
N LEU A 215 20.23 -20.22 -20.33
CA LEU A 215 19.51 -19.61 -21.45
C LEU A 215 20.44 -18.71 -22.25
N GLU A 216 21.13 -17.76 -21.60
CA GLU A 216 22.11 -16.87 -22.24
C GLU A 216 23.15 -17.63 -23.06
N GLN A 217 23.75 -18.69 -22.48
CA GLN A 217 24.74 -19.53 -23.18
C GLN A 217 24.14 -20.33 -24.33
N ARG A 218 22.95 -20.92 -24.16
CA ARG A 218 22.27 -21.68 -25.22
C ARG A 218 21.84 -20.77 -26.37
N MET A 219 21.46 -19.54 -26.07
CA MET A 219 20.91 -18.57 -27.01
C MET A 219 22.00 -17.83 -27.79
N ALA A 220 23.22 -17.73 -27.25
CA ALA A 220 24.42 -17.27 -27.96
C ALA A 220 24.80 -18.18 -29.13
N ASN A 221 24.36 -19.45 -29.11
CA ASN A 221 24.73 -20.45 -30.11
C ASN A 221 23.83 -20.48 -31.35
N TYR A 222 22.74 -19.69 -31.41
CA TYR A 222 21.80 -19.67 -32.52
C TYR A 222 21.54 -18.24 -33.05
N ASP A 223 21.76 -18.02 -34.36
CA ASP A 223 21.65 -16.69 -34.98
C ASP A 223 20.23 -16.10 -34.99
N ALA A 224 19.20 -16.96 -35.15
CA ALA A 224 17.81 -16.54 -35.20
C ALA A 224 17.34 -15.97 -33.83
N THR A 225 17.72 -16.65 -32.74
CA THR A 225 17.49 -16.13 -31.39
C THR A 225 18.28 -14.85 -31.17
N HIS A 226 19.54 -14.80 -31.59
CA HIS A 226 20.38 -13.62 -31.38
C HIS A 226 19.77 -12.33 -31.98
N ARG A 227 19.15 -12.39 -33.17
CA ARG A 227 18.44 -11.24 -33.76
C ARG A 227 17.20 -10.82 -32.97
N PHE A 228 16.36 -11.77 -32.57
CA PHE A 228 15.16 -11.50 -31.77
C PHE A 228 15.52 -10.84 -30.44
N TRP A 229 16.58 -11.31 -29.78
CA TRP A 229 16.98 -10.80 -28.46
C TRP A 229 17.65 -9.43 -28.52
N ARG A 230 18.38 -9.11 -29.60
CA ARG A 230 18.93 -7.76 -29.84
C ARG A 230 17.83 -6.70 -29.94
N LEU A 231 16.60 -7.08 -30.29
CA LEU A 231 15.44 -6.18 -30.32
C LEU A 231 14.86 -5.87 -28.93
N TYR A 232 15.26 -6.58 -27.87
CA TYR A 232 14.75 -6.40 -26.50
C TYR A 232 15.84 -6.15 -25.45
N THR A 233 17.12 -6.18 -25.85
CA THR A 233 18.25 -5.99 -24.94
C THR A 233 18.29 -4.57 -24.41
N ASN A 234 18.60 -4.41 -23.13
CA ASN A 234 18.73 -3.09 -22.52
C ASN A 234 19.96 -2.34 -23.06
N GLU A 235 19.75 -1.10 -23.52
CA GLU A 235 20.81 -0.22 -24.03
C GLU A 235 21.45 0.65 -22.93
N ARG A 236 20.94 0.63 -21.69
CA ARG A 236 21.47 1.44 -20.58
C ARG A 236 22.91 1.05 -20.26
N PRO A 237 23.86 2.01 -20.15
CA PRO A 237 25.28 1.70 -19.90
C PRO A 237 25.54 0.86 -18.64
N SER A 238 24.72 1.01 -17.60
CA SER A 238 24.84 0.27 -16.33
C SER A 238 24.19 -1.11 -16.34
N ARG A 239 23.45 -1.47 -17.40
CA ARG A 239 22.68 -2.72 -17.53
C ARG A 239 22.78 -3.29 -18.95
N ARG A 240 23.84 -2.91 -19.66
CA ARG A 240 23.99 -3.19 -21.09
C ARG A 240 24.10 -4.69 -21.29
N GLY A 241 23.23 -5.27 -22.12
CA GLY A 241 23.16 -6.72 -22.30
C GLY A 241 22.15 -7.44 -21.41
N GLU A 242 21.54 -6.77 -20.43
CA GLU A 242 20.48 -7.38 -19.61
C GLU A 242 19.25 -7.68 -20.48
N PHE A 243 18.86 -8.95 -20.45
CA PHE A 243 17.69 -9.44 -21.16
C PHE A 243 16.46 -9.38 -20.23
N PRO A 244 15.29 -8.85 -20.68
CA PRO A 244 14.08 -8.76 -19.85
C PRO A 244 13.38 -10.12 -19.60
N LEU A 245 14.15 -11.21 -19.40
CA LEU A 245 13.66 -12.55 -19.07
C LEU A 245 12.60 -12.54 -17.97
N PRO A 246 12.77 -11.81 -16.84
CA PRO A 246 11.78 -11.87 -15.76
C PRO A 246 10.45 -11.21 -16.15
N SER A 247 10.46 -10.23 -17.05
CA SER A 247 9.24 -9.56 -17.52
C SER A 247 8.53 -10.39 -18.60
N LEU A 248 9.29 -11.07 -19.47
CA LEU A 248 8.75 -11.98 -20.48
C LEU A 248 8.17 -13.24 -19.87
N ILE A 249 8.85 -13.85 -18.89
CA ILE A 249 8.30 -15.01 -18.17
C ILE A 249 7.05 -14.61 -17.40
N LEU A 250 7.03 -13.44 -16.74
CA LEU A 250 5.82 -12.94 -16.11
C LEU A 250 4.67 -12.82 -17.12
N ALA A 251 4.93 -12.23 -18.29
CA ALA A 251 3.94 -12.11 -19.35
C ALA A 251 3.39 -13.46 -19.81
N VAL A 252 4.27 -14.38 -20.17
CA VAL A 252 3.89 -15.70 -20.71
C VAL A 252 3.15 -16.53 -19.66
N VAL A 253 3.66 -16.59 -18.43
CA VAL A 253 3.01 -17.35 -17.35
C VAL A 253 1.65 -16.76 -17.01
N CYS A 254 1.54 -15.44 -16.88
CA CYS A 254 0.26 -14.81 -16.58
C CYS A 254 -0.75 -14.97 -17.72
N LEU A 255 -0.33 -14.90 -18.99
CA LEU A 255 -1.21 -15.19 -20.14
C LEU A 255 -1.66 -16.65 -20.16
N ALA A 256 -0.75 -17.60 -19.91
CA ALA A 256 -1.10 -19.02 -19.85
C ALA A 256 -2.09 -19.31 -18.73
N LEU A 257 -1.82 -18.80 -17.51
CA LEU A 257 -2.73 -18.92 -16.38
C LEU A 257 -4.06 -18.22 -16.63
N PHE A 258 -4.05 -17.06 -17.30
CA PHE A 258 -5.28 -16.36 -17.68
C PHE A 258 -6.11 -17.20 -18.65
N ALA A 259 -5.49 -17.78 -19.69
CA ALA A 259 -6.18 -18.61 -20.67
C ALA A 259 -6.77 -19.90 -20.04
N VAL A 260 -6.03 -20.52 -19.12
CA VAL A 260 -6.52 -21.66 -18.34
C VAL A 260 -7.68 -21.23 -17.45
N LEU A 261 -7.54 -20.14 -16.69
CA LEU A 261 -8.59 -19.64 -15.81
C LEU A 261 -9.85 -19.24 -16.59
N ALA A 262 -9.71 -18.60 -17.75
CA ALA A 262 -10.84 -18.22 -18.61
C ALA A 262 -11.62 -19.44 -19.10
N GLN A 263 -10.92 -20.50 -19.54
CA GLN A 263 -11.56 -21.76 -19.94
C GLN A 263 -12.24 -22.45 -18.75
N LEU A 264 -11.54 -22.54 -17.62
CA LEU A 264 -12.10 -23.18 -16.43
C LEU A 264 -13.29 -22.40 -15.87
N ALA A 265 -13.26 -21.06 -15.89
CA ALA A 265 -14.37 -20.22 -15.44
C ALA A 265 -15.63 -20.41 -16.32
N ALA A 266 -15.46 -20.68 -17.61
CA ALA A 266 -16.57 -20.93 -18.52
C ALA A 266 -17.11 -22.37 -18.44
N LEU A 267 -16.27 -23.35 -18.12
CA LEU A 267 -16.59 -24.77 -18.29
C LEU A 267 -16.69 -25.58 -16.98
N SER A 268 -16.16 -25.11 -15.85
CA SER A 268 -16.06 -25.88 -14.62
C SER A 268 -17.18 -25.54 -13.61
N PRO A 269 -18.06 -26.51 -13.27
CA PRO A 269 -19.06 -26.34 -12.21
C PRO A 269 -18.46 -26.10 -10.81
N GLU A 270 -17.24 -26.60 -10.57
CA GLU A 270 -16.53 -26.47 -9.29
C GLU A 270 -16.06 -25.02 -9.04
N LEU A 271 -15.66 -24.32 -10.10
CA LEU A 271 -15.35 -22.89 -9.99
C LEU A 271 -16.60 -22.05 -9.83
N ALA A 272 -17.73 -22.47 -10.42
CA ALA A 272 -19.01 -21.82 -10.21
C ALA A 272 -19.46 -21.93 -8.74
N SER A 273 -19.30 -23.11 -8.11
CA SER A 273 -19.60 -23.26 -6.68
C SER A 273 -18.65 -22.44 -5.79
N LEU A 274 -17.35 -22.39 -6.12
CA LEU A 274 -16.39 -21.53 -5.41
C LEU A 274 -16.75 -20.03 -5.56
N ASN A 275 -17.15 -19.60 -6.76
CA ASN A 275 -17.60 -18.24 -7.02
C ASN A 275 -18.86 -17.91 -6.20
N ALA A 276 -19.84 -18.83 -6.14
CA ALA A 276 -21.05 -18.68 -5.36
C ALA A 276 -20.77 -18.60 -3.85
N LEU A 277 -19.95 -19.51 -3.31
CA LEU A 277 -19.51 -19.50 -1.91
C LEU A 277 -18.78 -18.20 -1.57
N THR A 278 -17.90 -17.73 -2.47
CA THR A 278 -17.18 -16.47 -2.27
C THR A 278 -18.15 -15.29 -2.27
N ARG A 279 -19.11 -15.25 -3.19
CA ARG A 279 -20.15 -14.21 -3.26
C ARG A 279 -21.02 -14.21 -2.01
N GLU A 280 -21.54 -15.37 -1.60
CA GLU A 280 -22.34 -15.51 -0.38
C GLU A 280 -21.55 -15.03 0.83
N TRP A 281 -20.30 -15.48 0.95
CA TRP A 281 -19.42 -15.06 2.03
C TRP A 281 -19.21 -13.54 2.07
N PHE A 282 -18.89 -12.89 0.95
CA PHE A 282 -18.76 -11.43 0.87
C PHE A 282 -20.11 -10.71 1.10
N GLY A 283 -21.21 -11.31 0.66
CA GLY A 283 -22.57 -10.80 0.89
C GLY A 283 -22.91 -10.71 2.36
N LEU A 284 -22.47 -11.67 3.17
CA LEU A 284 -22.62 -11.59 4.62
C LEU A 284 -21.94 -10.33 5.18
N LEU A 285 -20.77 -9.95 4.66
CA LEU A 285 -19.97 -8.82 5.16
C LEU A 285 -20.55 -7.43 4.88
N ARG A 286 -21.60 -7.35 4.07
CA ARG A 286 -22.21 -6.10 3.62
C ARG A 286 -22.87 -5.39 4.79
N GLN A 287 -22.39 -4.19 5.10
CA GLN A 287 -22.91 -3.36 6.18
C GLN A 287 -22.80 -1.88 5.83
N PRO A 288 -23.74 -1.03 6.30
CA PRO A 288 -23.73 0.40 5.99
C PRO A 288 -22.41 1.11 6.32
N LEU A 289 -21.72 0.70 7.38
CA LEU A 289 -20.44 1.27 7.80
C LEU A 289 -19.28 0.94 6.83
N PHE A 290 -19.30 -0.25 6.22
CA PHE A 290 -18.24 -0.74 5.35
C PHE A 290 -18.53 -0.53 3.86
N ASP A 291 -19.81 -0.38 3.49
CA ASP A 291 -20.24 -0.12 2.12
C ASP A 291 -19.66 1.18 1.58
N ALA A 292 -19.78 2.29 2.31
CA ALA A 292 -19.27 3.58 1.85
C ALA A 292 -17.74 3.58 1.64
N PRO A 293 -16.90 3.11 2.58
CA PRO A 293 -15.47 2.93 2.34
C PRO A 293 -15.15 2.02 1.14
N MET A 294 -15.89 0.91 0.96
CA MET A 294 -15.66 0.00 -0.16
C MET A 294 -16.05 0.61 -1.51
N VAL A 295 -17.11 1.42 -1.54
CA VAL A 295 -17.47 2.24 -2.72
C VAL A 295 -16.38 3.28 -3.00
N ALA A 296 -15.90 4.01 -1.99
CA ALA A 296 -14.77 4.94 -2.16
C ALA A 296 -13.54 4.24 -2.74
N ILE A 297 -13.18 3.08 -2.21
CA ILE A 297 -12.07 2.28 -2.72
C ILE A 297 -12.33 1.82 -4.15
N THR A 298 -13.54 1.37 -4.48
CA THR A 298 -13.87 0.91 -5.83
C THR A 298 -13.79 2.03 -6.87
N MET A 299 -14.23 3.25 -6.49
CA MET A 299 -14.18 4.42 -7.37
C MET A 299 -12.75 4.77 -7.80
N LEU A 300 -11.74 4.56 -6.94
CA LEU A 300 -10.32 4.74 -7.31
C LEU A 300 -9.87 3.81 -8.45
N GLY A 301 -10.56 2.69 -8.65
CA GLY A 301 -10.34 1.76 -9.76
C GLY A 301 -11.15 2.09 -11.02
N ASP A 302 -11.94 3.16 -11.02
CA ASP A 302 -12.75 3.53 -12.17
C ASP A 302 -11.88 3.87 -13.38
N THR A 303 -12.38 3.49 -14.57
CA THR A 303 -11.63 3.69 -15.82
C THR A 303 -11.30 5.16 -16.05
N ALA A 304 -12.19 6.09 -15.68
CA ALA A 304 -11.94 7.53 -15.78
C ALA A 304 -10.73 7.97 -14.92
N ILE A 305 -10.67 7.53 -13.66
CA ILE A 305 -9.57 7.88 -12.74
C ILE A 305 -8.24 7.28 -13.21
N LEU A 306 -8.26 6.04 -13.68
CA LEU A 306 -7.06 5.34 -14.15
C LEU A 306 -6.56 5.90 -15.49
N LEU A 307 -7.45 6.24 -16.42
CA LEU A 307 -7.08 6.90 -17.68
C LEU A 307 -6.60 8.33 -17.46
N ALA A 308 -7.17 9.07 -16.50
CA ALA A 308 -6.65 10.38 -16.11
C ALA A 308 -5.22 10.27 -15.57
N ALA A 309 -4.95 9.28 -14.69
CA ALA A 309 -3.60 9.01 -14.19
C ALA A 309 -2.62 8.71 -15.34
N ALA A 310 -3.00 7.80 -16.25
CA ALA A 310 -2.19 7.42 -17.41
C ALA A 310 -1.94 8.63 -18.33
N THR A 311 -2.95 9.43 -18.61
CA THR A 311 -2.87 10.61 -19.49
C THR A 311 -1.94 11.66 -18.89
N LEU A 312 -2.09 12.00 -17.61
CA LEU A 312 -1.21 12.95 -16.93
C LEU A 312 0.24 12.45 -16.89
N ALA A 313 0.46 11.14 -16.70
CA ALA A 313 1.79 10.54 -16.76
C ALA A 313 2.38 10.63 -18.17
N VAL A 314 1.61 10.32 -19.22
CA VAL A 314 2.03 10.43 -20.62
C VAL A 314 2.41 11.86 -20.97
N ILE A 315 1.54 12.83 -20.67
CA ILE A 315 1.76 14.25 -20.90
C ILE A 315 3.05 14.70 -20.21
N THR A 316 3.17 14.39 -18.92
CA THR A 316 4.33 14.82 -18.11
C THR A 316 5.62 14.19 -18.62
N LEU A 317 5.63 12.90 -18.96
CA LEU A 317 6.82 12.24 -19.48
C LEU A 317 7.18 12.72 -20.89
N ALA A 318 6.19 12.99 -21.74
CA ALA A 318 6.41 13.54 -23.07
C ALA A 318 7.01 14.95 -23.01
N PHE A 319 6.44 15.84 -22.18
CA PHE A 319 6.98 17.20 -21.97
C PHE A 319 8.42 17.19 -21.45
N ARG A 320 8.77 16.18 -20.65
CA ARG A 320 10.13 16.01 -20.10
C ARG A 320 11.10 15.32 -21.07
N GLY A 321 10.67 14.98 -22.28
CA GLY A 321 11.49 14.32 -23.30
C GLY A 321 11.63 12.80 -23.13
N TYR A 322 10.92 12.18 -22.18
CA TYR A 322 10.90 10.72 -21.97
C TYR A 322 9.87 10.04 -22.88
N TYR A 323 9.96 10.28 -24.20
CA TYR A 323 9.01 9.79 -25.20
C TYR A 323 8.85 8.26 -25.22
N ALA A 324 9.91 7.53 -24.91
CA ALA A 324 9.83 6.08 -24.78
C ALA A 324 8.90 5.66 -23.65
N ALA A 325 9.05 6.22 -22.46
CA ALA A 325 8.22 5.88 -21.30
C ALA A 325 6.77 6.32 -21.54
N ALA A 326 6.57 7.53 -22.08
CA ALA A 326 5.26 8.04 -22.45
C ALA A 326 4.52 7.10 -23.42
N ARG A 327 5.15 6.69 -24.53
CA ARG A 327 4.54 5.76 -25.50
C ARG A 327 4.19 4.41 -24.88
N HIS A 328 5.02 3.88 -23.98
CA HIS A 328 4.76 2.58 -23.35
C HIS A 328 3.63 2.65 -22.32
N ILE A 329 3.49 3.75 -21.58
CA ILE A 329 2.33 3.97 -20.69
C ILE A 329 1.05 4.13 -21.52
N ALA A 330 1.10 4.90 -22.61
CA ALA A 330 -0.04 5.05 -23.52
C ALA A 330 -0.45 3.69 -24.12
N ALA A 331 0.52 2.91 -24.61
CA ALA A 331 0.28 1.58 -25.14
C ALA A 331 -0.31 0.64 -24.08
N ALA A 332 0.16 0.70 -22.83
CA ALA A 332 -0.39 -0.10 -21.74
C ALA A 332 -1.86 0.26 -21.46
N ALA A 333 -2.21 1.54 -21.41
CA ALA A 333 -3.57 1.99 -21.20
C ALA A 333 -4.49 1.52 -22.34
N ILE A 334 -4.10 1.74 -23.59
CA ILE A 334 -4.85 1.31 -24.77
C ILE A 334 -5.03 -0.21 -24.78
N LEU A 335 -3.94 -0.97 -24.59
CA LEU A 335 -3.98 -2.43 -24.62
C LEU A 335 -4.86 -2.98 -23.50
N THR A 336 -4.85 -2.38 -22.31
CA THR A 336 -5.70 -2.80 -21.18
C THR A 336 -7.16 -2.55 -21.49
N THR A 337 -7.53 -1.34 -21.89
CA THR A 337 -8.91 -0.99 -22.22
C THR A 337 -9.45 -1.83 -23.38
N ALA A 338 -8.66 -1.98 -24.45
CA ALA A 338 -9.05 -2.78 -25.61
C ALA A 338 -9.18 -4.27 -25.26
N SER A 339 -8.22 -4.84 -24.53
CA SER A 339 -8.28 -6.26 -24.16
C SER A 339 -9.47 -6.56 -23.26
N VAL A 340 -9.73 -5.72 -22.24
CA VAL A 340 -10.90 -5.89 -21.36
C VAL A 340 -12.20 -5.78 -22.16
N ALA A 341 -12.33 -4.79 -23.04
CA ALA A 341 -13.52 -4.62 -23.86
C ALA A 341 -13.77 -5.81 -24.80
N LEU A 342 -12.72 -6.27 -25.51
CA LEU A 342 -12.79 -7.40 -26.42
C LEU A 342 -13.12 -8.71 -25.68
N LEU A 343 -12.47 -8.95 -24.54
CA LEU A 343 -12.70 -10.17 -23.75
C LEU A 343 -14.11 -10.19 -23.16
N LYS A 344 -14.61 -9.06 -22.68
CA LYS A 344 -16.00 -8.95 -22.20
C LYS A 344 -17.05 -9.16 -23.30
N ALA A 345 -16.74 -8.75 -24.53
CA ALA A 345 -17.60 -8.99 -25.68
C ALA A 345 -17.54 -10.44 -26.16
N GLY A 346 -16.41 -11.13 -25.96
CA GLY A 346 -16.20 -12.52 -26.41
C GLY A 346 -16.54 -13.59 -25.37
N ILE A 347 -16.52 -13.27 -24.08
CA ILE A 347 -16.78 -14.19 -22.96
C ILE A 347 -18.05 -13.75 -22.26
N ASP A 348 -19.17 -14.37 -22.64
CA ASP A 348 -20.49 -14.06 -22.10
C ASP A 348 -20.71 -14.76 -20.75
N LEU A 349 -20.10 -14.18 -19.71
CA LEU A 349 -20.26 -14.60 -18.32
C LEU A 349 -21.16 -13.59 -17.59
N ASN A 350 -22.30 -14.08 -17.10
CA ASN A 350 -23.23 -13.32 -16.30
C ASN A 350 -22.60 -12.84 -14.99
N ARG A 351 -22.99 -11.64 -14.55
CA ARG A 351 -22.56 -11.06 -13.27
C ARG A 351 -23.30 -11.69 -12.09
N PRO A 352 -22.79 -11.53 -10.86
CA PRO A 352 -23.59 -11.76 -9.68
C PRO A 352 -24.70 -10.68 -9.56
N ASP A 353 -25.95 -11.11 -9.42
CA ASP A 353 -27.10 -10.22 -9.17
C ASP A 353 -27.15 -9.81 -7.69
N ALA A 354 -26.20 -8.99 -7.25
CA ALA A 354 -26.05 -8.59 -5.84
C ALA A 354 -26.26 -7.08 -5.58
N VAL A 355 -26.46 -6.28 -6.63
CA VAL A 355 -26.57 -4.81 -6.53
C VAL A 355 -27.76 -4.27 -7.30
N ALA A 356 -28.31 -3.15 -6.81
CA ALA A 356 -29.49 -2.51 -7.37
C ALA A 356 -29.35 -2.06 -8.84
N ALA A 357 -28.14 -1.69 -9.27
CA ALA A 357 -27.84 -1.36 -10.66
C ALA A 357 -26.53 -2.02 -11.12
N ALA A 358 -26.63 -3.26 -11.59
CA ALA A 358 -25.48 -3.97 -12.14
C ALA A 358 -25.07 -3.37 -13.51
N PRO A 359 -23.77 -3.21 -13.80
CA PRO A 359 -23.32 -2.75 -15.11
C PRO A 359 -23.70 -3.75 -16.22
N GLU A 360 -24.25 -3.28 -17.34
CA GLU A 360 -24.71 -4.12 -18.47
C GLU A 360 -23.61 -4.90 -19.19
N SER A 361 -22.33 -4.52 -19.01
CA SER A 361 -21.19 -5.23 -19.62
C SER A 361 -20.89 -6.58 -18.96
N GLY A 362 -20.36 -7.56 -19.71
CA GLY A 362 -19.94 -8.87 -19.19
C GLY A 362 -19.04 -8.82 -17.94
N ALA A 363 -19.10 -9.88 -17.13
CA ALA A 363 -18.42 -9.95 -15.83
C ALA A 363 -16.91 -10.17 -15.97
N PHE A 364 -16.48 -11.02 -16.92
CA PHE A 364 -15.10 -11.48 -17.05
C PHE A 364 -14.35 -10.77 -18.20
N PRO A 365 -13.10 -10.31 -17.98
CA PRO A 365 -12.43 -10.11 -16.70
C PRO A 365 -12.83 -8.80 -16.02
N SER A 366 -12.51 -8.66 -14.73
CA SER A 366 -12.70 -7.41 -13.99
C SER A 366 -11.84 -6.27 -14.55
N GLY A 367 -12.48 -5.27 -15.14
CA GLY A 367 -11.83 -4.09 -15.73
C GLY A 367 -11.14 -3.20 -14.68
N HIS A 368 -11.79 -2.96 -13.53
CA HIS A 368 -11.21 -2.25 -12.40
C HIS A 368 -9.91 -2.92 -11.94
N THR A 369 -9.94 -4.25 -11.77
CA THR A 369 -8.78 -5.01 -11.31
C THR A 369 -7.67 -5.00 -12.35
N ALA A 370 -7.97 -5.23 -13.64
CA ALA A 370 -6.96 -5.18 -14.70
C ALA A 370 -6.31 -3.80 -14.82
N GLY A 371 -7.12 -2.73 -14.83
CA GLY A 371 -6.67 -1.36 -14.91
C GLY A 371 -5.74 -0.96 -13.76
N ILE A 372 -6.18 -1.17 -12.51
CA ILE A 372 -5.35 -0.81 -11.36
C ILE A 372 -4.06 -1.63 -11.34
N THR A 373 -4.14 -2.93 -11.68
CA THR A 373 -2.96 -3.80 -11.78
C THR A 373 -1.92 -3.19 -12.70
N VAL A 374 -2.31 -2.80 -13.92
CA VAL A 374 -1.38 -2.23 -14.89
C VAL A 374 -0.78 -0.92 -14.38
N VAL A 375 -1.60 0.00 -13.89
CA VAL A 375 -1.14 1.31 -13.40
C VAL A 375 -0.12 1.15 -12.27
N VAL A 376 -0.46 0.42 -11.21
CA VAL A 376 0.38 0.32 -10.01
C VAL A 376 1.62 -0.54 -10.25
N THR A 377 1.51 -1.64 -11.01
CA THR A 377 2.65 -2.52 -11.26
C THR A 377 3.63 -1.92 -12.28
N LEU A 378 3.16 -1.15 -13.27
CA LEU A 378 4.05 -0.38 -14.15
C LEU A 378 4.75 0.73 -13.37
N ALA A 379 4.02 1.51 -12.56
CA ALA A 379 4.62 2.54 -11.70
C ALA A 379 5.67 1.94 -10.76
N ALA A 380 5.34 0.84 -10.08
CA ALA A 380 6.26 0.09 -9.24
C ALA A 380 7.50 -0.37 -10.03
N SER A 381 7.33 -0.83 -11.28
CA SER A 381 8.43 -1.26 -12.13
C SER A 381 9.39 -0.13 -12.51
N PHE A 382 8.87 1.06 -12.84
CA PHE A 382 9.70 2.22 -13.16
C PHE A 382 10.43 2.75 -11.91
N ILE A 383 9.75 2.83 -10.77
CA ILE A 383 10.34 3.31 -9.52
C ILE A 383 11.40 2.33 -8.98
N ALA A 384 11.08 1.03 -8.99
CA ALA A 384 12.02 0.01 -8.54
C ALA A 384 13.22 -0.11 -9.49
N ALA A 385 13.09 0.23 -10.78
CA ALA A 385 14.21 0.29 -11.70
C ALA A 385 15.24 1.36 -11.28
N GLU A 386 14.82 2.48 -10.73
CA GLU A 386 15.73 3.54 -10.27
C GLU A 386 16.23 3.36 -8.83
N SER A 387 15.68 2.35 -8.13
CA SER A 387 16.06 2.03 -6.76
C SER A 387 17.32 1.17 -6.67
N ARG A 388 18.06 1.30 -5.55
CA ARG A 388 19.23 0.45 -5.21
C ARG A 388 18.82 -1.03 -5.25
N LYS A 389 19.72 -1.94 -5.68
CA LYS A 389 19.43 -3.39 -5.80
C LYS A 389 18.75 -3.98 -4.55
N THR A 390 19.15 -3.57 -3.34
CA THR A 390 18.57 -4.00 -2.06
C THR A 390 17.19 -3.41 -1.74
N GLN A 391 16.83 -2.26 -2.31
CA GLN A 391 15.57 -1.54 -2.07
C GLN A 391 14.51 -1.79 -3.16
N ARG A 392 14.84 -2.58 -4.19
CA ARG A 392 13.88 -2.90 -5.26
C ARG A 392 12.68 -3.68 -4.74
N TRP A 393 12.91 -4.63 -3.83
CA TRP A 393 11.84 -5.48 -3.28
C TRP A 393 10.80 -4.69 -2.46
N PRO A 394 11.20 -3.89 -1.45
CA PRO A 394 10.25 -3.05 -0.73
C PRO A 394 9.50 -2.09 -1.66
N SER A 395 10.16 -1.61 -2.72
CA SER A 395 9.52 -0.73 -3.70
C SER A 395 8.42 -1.44 -4.50
N TYR A 396 8.64 -2.66 -4.99
CA TYR A 396 7.59 -3.42 -5.68
C TYR A 396 6.38 -3.68 -4.78
N LEU A 397 6.60 -4.04 -3.52
CA LEU A 397 5.52 -4.26 -2.55
C LEU A 397 4.76 -2.98 -2.23
N ALA A 398 5.48 -1.92 -1.84
CA ALA A 398 4.88 -0.68 -1.38
C ALA A 398 4.02 -0.03 -2.48
N TRP A 399 4.53 0.03 -3.71
CA TRP A 399 3.83 0.69 -4.81
C TRP A 399 2.71 -0.16 -5.42
N SER A 400 2.71 -1.48 -5.20
CA SER A 400 1.62 -2.36 -5.68
C SER A 400 0.54 -2.60 -4.62
N LEU A 401 0.75 -2.16 -3.37
CA LEU A 401 -0.20 -2.34 -2.27
C LEU A 401 -1.64 -1.85 -2.58
N PRO A 402 -1.87 -0.72 -3.30
CA PRO A 402 -3.22 -0.25 -3.61
C PRO A 402 -4.07 -1.20 -4.47
N LEU A 403 -3.44 -2.16 -5.15
CA LEU A 403 -4.11 -3.21 -5.91
C LEU A 403 -5.12 -4.00 -5.06
N ILE A 404 -4.68 -4.43 -3.88
CA ILE A 404 -5.40 -5.38 -3.02
C ILE A 404 -6.76 -4.82 -2.59
N PRO A 405 -6.88 -3.62 -1.99
CA PRO A 405 -8.16 -3.09 -1.56
C PRO A 405 -9.13 -2.88 -2.74
N ILE A 406 -8.66 -2.45 -3.91
CA ILE A 406 -9.50 -2.28 -5.09
C ILE A 406 -10.00 -3.63 -5.61
N ALA A 407 -9.15 -4.66 -5.65
CA ALA A 407 -9.56 -6.01 -6.04
C ALA A 407 -10.61 -6.59 -5.06
N LEU A 408 -10.38 -6.43 -3.76
CA LEU A 408 -11.29 -6.91 -2.72
C LEU A 408 -12.62 -6.16 -2.71
N SER A 409 -12.63 -4.85 -3.02
CA SER A 409 -13.88 -4.08 -3.08
C SER A 409 -14.83 -4.59 -4.16
N ARG A 410 -14.32 -5.13 -5.28
CA ARG A 410 -15.17 -5.73 -6.34
C ARG A 410 -15.89 -7.00 -5.88
N LEU A 411 -15.21 -7.81 -5.07
CA LEU A 411 -15.79 -9.02 -4.47
C LEU A 411 -16.77 -8.65 -3.36
N TYR A 412 -16.39 -7.70 -2.50
CA TYR A 412 -17.21 -7.20 -1.41
C TYR A 412 -18.55 -6.62 -1.91
N LEU A 413 -18.50 -5.75 -2.92
CA LEU A 413 -19.69 -5.14 -3.51
C LEU A 413 -20.52 -6.14 -4.33
N GLY A 414 -20.04 -7.37 -4.53
CA GLY A 414 -20.78 -8.42 -5.22
C GLY A 414 -20.98 -8.18 -6.72
N VAL A 415 -20.15 -7.35 -7.34
CA VAL A 415 -20.28 -6.97 -8.77
C VAL A 415 -19.43 -7.80 -9.72
N HIS A 416 -18.54 -8.62 -9.16
CA HIS A 416 -17.66 -9.53 -9.88
C HIS A 416 -17.45 -10.82 -9.08
N TRP A 417 -17.25 -11.91 -9.81
CA TRP A 417 -16.86 -13.19 -9.25
C TRP A 417 -15.37 -13.20 -8.86
N LEU A 418 -14.98 -14.17 -8.02
CA LEU A 418 -13.57 -14.39 -7.65
C LEU A 418 -12.69 -14.59 -8.89
N THR A 419 -13.17 -15.42 -9.81
CA THR A 419 -12.52 -15.70 -11.09
C THR A 419 -12.34 -14.46 -11.96
N ASP A 420 -13.29 -13.53 -12.00
CA ASP A 420 -13.17 -12.27 -12.75
C ASP A 420 -12.03 -11.38 -12.22
N VAL A 421 -11.90 -11.31 -10.90
CA VAL A 421 -10.87 -10.52 -10.22
C VAL A 421 -9.49 -11.15 -10.43
N LEU A 422 -9.38 -12.47 -10.29
CA LEU A 422 -8.14 -13.19 -10.60
C LEU A 422 -7.77 -13.07 -12.09
N GLY A 423 -8.75 -13.14 -12.99
CA GLY A 423 -8.57 -12.93 -14.42
C GLY A 423 -8.06 -11.51 -14.73
N GLY A 424 -8.66 -10.50 -14.11
CA GLY A 424 -8.20 -9.11 -14.22
C GLY A 424 -6.76 -8.91 -13.73
N LEU A 425 -6.40 -9.52 -12.60
CA LEU A 425 -5.04 -9.50 -12.06
C LEU A 425 -4.03 -10.14 -13.02
N LEU A 426 -4.33 -11.33 -13.53
CA LEU A 426 -3.46 -12.06 -14.46
C LEU A 426 -3.29 -11.31 -15.78
N LEU A 427 -4.38 -10.78 -16.35
CA LEU A 427 -4.33 -9.97 -17.56
C LEU A 427 -3.50 -8.70 -17.35
N GLY A 428 -3.69 -8.00 -16.23
CA GLY A 428 -2.93 -6.79 -15.92
C GLY A 428 -1.43 -7.05 -15.74
N LEU A 429 -1.06 -8.12 -15.03
CA LEU A 429 0.34 -8.53 -14.87
C LEU A 429 0.96 -8.96 -16.20
N ALA A 430 0.19 -9.62 -17.06
CA ALA A 430 0.63 -10.00 -18.41
C ALA A 430 0.97 -8.77 -19.26
N ILE A 431 0.06 -7.80 -19.31
CA ILE A 431 0.25 -6.53 -20.02
C ILE A 431 1.47 -5.79 -19.48
N THR A 432 1.61 -5.68 -18.15
CA THR A 432 2.78 -5.06 -17.52
C THR A 432 4.08 -5.77 -17.91
N GLY A 433 4.10 -7.10 -17.94
CA GLY A 433 5.24 -7.90 -18.38
C GLY A 433 5.64 -7.60 -19.82
N LEU A 434 4.67 -7.59 -20.76
CA LEU A 434 4.89 -7.30 -22.17
C LEU A 434 5.40 -5.87 -22.39
N ILE A 435 4.76 -4.89 -21.76
CA ILE A 435 5.13 -3.48 -21.87
C ILE A 435 6.52 -3.24 -21.30
N ARG A 436 6.85 -3.85 -20.15
CA ARG A 436 8.18 -3.70 -19.54
C ARG A 436 9.26 -4.41 -20.36
N ALA A 437 8.95 -5.56 -20.96
CA ALA A 437 9.86 -6.24 -21.88
C ALA A 437 10.15 -5.37 -23.11
N SER A 438 9.13 -4.78 -23.73
CA SER A 438 9.30 -3.83 -24.84
C SER A 438 10.09 -2.59 -24.44
N TYR A 439 9.78 -2.00 -23.28
CA TYR A 439 10.44 -0.78 -22.80
C TYR A 439 11.94 -0.99 -22.54
N SER A 440 12.37 -2.21 -22.18
CA SER A 440 13.76 -2.55 -21.89
C SER A 440 14.74 -2.02 -22.95
N ARG A 441 14.40 -2.12 -24.24
CA ARG A 441 15.23 -1.59 -25.33
C ARG A 441 15.38 -0.07 -25.33
N TYR A 442 14.33 0.63 -24.92
CA TYR A 442 14.29 2.09 -24.95
C TYR A 442 14.72 2.74 -23.62
N ASP A 443 15.09 1.93 -22.64
CA ASP A 443 15.55 2.36 -21.31
C ASP A 443 16.98 2.93 -21.39
N ARG A 444 17.11 4.17 -21.88
CA ARG A 444 18.41 4.83 -22.07
C ARG A 444 18.77 5.77 -20.93
N VAL A 445 17.78 6.39 -20.30
CA VAL A 445 17.95 7.50 -19.35
C VAL A 445 17.20 7.20 -18.04
N PRO A 446 17.82 7.43 -16.86
CA PRO A 446 17.14 7.29 -15.57
C PRO A 446 15.92 8.21 -15.45
N LEU A 447 14.78 7.66 -15.03
CA LEU A 447 13.57 8.42 -14.73
C LEU A 447 13.63 8.99 -13.31
N LYS A 448 14.00 10.27 -13.15
CA LYS A 448 13.98 10.92 -11.83
C LYS A 448 12.65 11.64 -11.58
N PRO A 449 12.05 11.54 -10.38
CA PRO A 449 10.93 12.40 -10.02
C PRO A 449 11.41 13.86 -9.92
N ASP A 450 10.61 14.78 -10.43
CA ASP A 450 10.86 16.23 -10.41
C ASP A 450 9.58 16.99 -10.03
N GLY A 451 9.65 18.33 -10.02
CA GLY A 451 8.51 19.20 -9.69
C GLY A 451 7.29 18.96 -10.58
N PHE A 452 7.47 18.68 -11.87
CA PHE A 452 6.38 18.38 -12.79
C PHE A 452 5.69 17.05 -12.47
N SER A 453 6.46 16.05 -12.04
CA SER A 453 5.90 14.76 -11.60
C SER A 453 5.01 14.93 -10.35
N TRP A 454 5.42 15.79 -9.41
CA TRP A 454 4.62 16.13 -8.23
C TRP A 454 3.40 16.98 -8.56
N LEU A 455 3.53 17.91 -9.52
CA LEU A 455 2.40 18.70 -10.02
C LEU A 455 1.36 17.79 -10.68
N ALA A 456 1.77 16.85 -11.52
CA ALA A 456 0.87 15.89 -12.16
C ALA A 456 0.13 15.04 -11.13
N LEU A 457 0.81 14.61 -10.06
CA LEU A 457 0.18 13.90 -8.95
C LEU A 457 -0.85 14.79 -8.23
N ALA A 458 -0.52 16.06 -7.95
CA ALA A 458 -1.45 16.99 -7.31
C ALA A 458 -2.68 17.25 -8.18
N VAL A 459 -2.51 17.45 -9.48
CA VAL A 459 -3.61 17.61 -10.45
C VAL A 459 -4.49 16.36 -10.48
N TRP A 460 -3.88 15.17 -10.48
CA TRP A 460 -4.64 13.92 -10.42
C TRP A 460 -5.44 13.79 -9.11
N LEU A 461 -4.86 14.14 -7.96
CA LEU A 461 -5.57 14.11 -6.68
C LEU A 461 -6.75 15.09 -6.62
N VAL A 462 -6.60 16.27 -7.23
CA VAL A 462 -7.71 17.23 -7.38
C VAL A 462 -8.81 16.66 -8.27
N PHE A 463 -8.44 16.04 -9.40
CA PHE A 463 -9.40 15.36 -10.27
C PHE A 463 -10.16 14.25 -9.53
N VAL A 464 -9.46 13.42 -8.74
CA VAL A 464 -10.08 12.38 -7.91
C VAL A 464 -11.07 12.99 -6.92
N ALA A 465 -10.72 14.09 -6.25
CA ALA A 465 -11.61 14.75 -5.30
C ALA A 465 -12.88 15.31 -5.97
N VAL A 466 -12.74 15.92 -7.15
CA VAL A 466 -13.88 16.43 -7.95
C VAL A 466 -14.75 15.28 -8.42
N TYR A 467 -14.15 14.22 -8.97
CA TYR A 467 -14.86 13.02 -9.42
C TYR A 467 -15.63 12.36 -8.27
N PHE A 468 -15.04 12.30 -7.07
CA PHE A 468 -15.75 11.83 -5.89
C PHE A 468 -16.95 12.73 -5.58
N GLY A 469 -16.79 14.05 -5.55
CA GLY A 469 -17.89 14.97 -5.30
C GLY A 469 -19.07 14.81 -6.27
N GLU A 470 -18.79 14.58 -7.55
CA GLU A 470 -19.80 14.43 -8.60
C GLU A 470 -20.49 13.07 -8.59
N TYR A 471 -19.73 11.98 -8.43
CA TYR A 471 -20.24 10.62 -8.62
C TYR A 471 -20.54 9.86 -7.32
N TRP A 472 -20.28 10.45 -6.15
CA TRP A 472 -20.44 9.77 -4.86
C TRP A 472 -21.87 9.25 -4.62
N GLN A 473 -22.87 10.12 -4.74
CA GLN A 473 -24.26 9.75 -4.45
C GLN A 473 -24.80 8.71 -5.45
N ALA A 474 -24.45 8.86 -6.72
CA ALA A 474 -24.83 7.92 -7.77
C ALA A 474 -24.23 6.52 -7.53
N ASN A 475 -22.94 6.44 -7.20
CA ASN A 475 -22.29 5.16 -6.90
C ASN A 475 -22.82 4.53 -5.60
N LEU A 476 -23.06 5.33 -4.56
CA LEU A 476 -23.67 4.82 -3.33
C LEU A 476 -25.05 4.23 -3.58
N ALA A 477 -25.85 4.81 -4.48
CA ALA A 477 -27.14 4.27 -4.87
C ALA A 477 -27.00 3.00 -5.72
N ALA A 478 -26.10 2.99 -6.70
CA ALA A 478 -25.89 1.87 -7.61
C ALA A 478 -25.38 0.60 -6.90
N TYR A 479 -24.48 0.77 -5.92
CA TYR A 479 -23.91 -0.32 -5.15
C TYR A 479 -24.71 -0.69 -3.90
N ARG A 480 -25.97 -0.25 -3.75
CA ARG A 480 -26.84 -0.76 -2.69
C ARG A 480 -27.10 -2.26 -2.92
N PRO A 481 -27.16 -3.08 -1.85
CA PRO A 481 -27.63 -4.46 -1.96
C PRO A 481 -28.99 -4.51 -2.67
N ALA A 482 -29.13 -5.46 -3.60
CA ALA A 482 -30.38 -5.70 -4.34
C ALA A 482 -31.48 -6.27 -3.44
#